data_AF-A0A225DW82-F1
#
_entry.id   AF-A0A225DW82-F1
#
_cell.length_a   1.000
_cell.length_b   1.000
_cell.length_c   1.000
_cell.angle_alpha   90.00
_cell.angle_beta   90.00
_cell.angle_gamma   90.00
#
_symmetry.space_group_name_H-M   'P 1'
#
loop_
_entity.id
_entity.type
_entity.pdbx_description
1 polymer ?
#
loop_
_entity_poly.entity_id
_entity_poly.type
_entity_poly.pdbx_seq_one_letter_code
_entity_poly.pdbx_strand_id
1 'polypeptide(L)'
;MAPSEVVVRGVTVRAGDRVRLRPRRRADIMDIALDGKVATIEAIEQDFEGNIHFAVTVDDDPGRDLGVARQIAHRFFFRANEVEPFSPPAENG
;
A
#
# COMPACT_ATOMS: atom_id res chain seq x y z
N MET A 1 1.07 -19.66 -0.55
CA MET A 1 0.54 -18.76 -1.61
C MET A 1 -0.04 -17.57 -0.89
N ALA A 2 0.34 -16.34 -1.26
CA ALA A 2 -0.22 -15.15 -0.63
C ALA A 2 -1.73 -15.03 -0.94
N PRO A 3 -2.54 -14.50 -0.02
CA PRO A 3 -3.97 -14.34 -0.25
C PRO A 3 -4.25 -13.28 -1.32
N SER A 4 -5.34 -13.45 -2.07
CA SER A 4 -5.80 -12.46 -3.07
C SER A 4 -6.48 -11.25 -2.45
N GLU A 5 -6.93 -11.36 -1.21
CA GLU A 5 -7.64 -10.33 -0.45
C GLU A 5 -7.32 -10.43 1.05
N VAL A 6 -7.36 -9.30 1.73
CA VAL A 6 -7.07 -9.21 3.17
C VAL A 6 -8.07 -8.25 3.82
N VAL A 7 -8.55 -8.61 5.02
CA VAL A 7 -9.41 -7.70 5.79
C VAL A 7 -8.54 -6.73 6.59
N VAL A 8 -8.66 -5.44 6.28
CA VAL A 8 -8.02 -4.35 7.00
C VAL A 8 -9.10 -3.52 7.68
N ARG A 9 -9.08 -3.47 9.01
CA ARG A 9 -10.04 -2.68 9.81
C ARG A 9 -11.52 -2.94 9.44
N GLY A 10 -11.85 -4.20 9.13
CA GLY A 10 -13.21 -4.62 8.76
C GLY A 10 -13.57 -4.42 7.29
N VAL A 11 -12.66 -3.93 6.44
CA VAL A 11 -12.87 -3.77 5.00
C VAL A 11 -11.94 -4.73 4.24
N THR A 12 -12.50 -5.49 3.31
CA THR A 12 -11.72 -6.33 2.40
C THR A 12 -11.00 -5.45 1.39
N VAL A 13 -9.68 -5.61 1.28
CA VAL A 13 -8.84 -4.94 0.28
C VAL A 13 -8.12 -5.95 -0.59
N ARG A 14 -7.88 -5.58 -1.86
CA ARG A 14 -7.17 -6.37 -2.88
C ARG A 14 -6.15 -5.51 -3.63
N ALA A 15 -5.31 -6.16 -4.45
CA ALA A 15 -4.48 -5.44 -5.41
C ALA A 15 -5.35 -4.56 -6.33
N GLY A 16 -4.91 -3.32 -6.57
CA GLY A 16 -5.63 -2.26 -7.26
C GLY A 16 -6.43 -1.33 -6.34
N ASP A 17 -6.75 -1.75 -5.11
CA ASP A 17 -7.44 -0.87 -4.16
C ASP A 17 -6.48 0.17 -3.57
N ARG A 18 -7.04 1.27 -3.08
CA ARG A 18 -6.29 2.34 -2.43
C ARG A 18 -6.32 2.22 -0.92
N VAL A 19 -5.20 2.57 -0.30
CA VAL A 19 -5.04 2.66 1.14
C VAL A 19 -4.35 3.97 1.53
N ARG A 20 -4.62 4.43 2.75
CA ARG A 20 -3.87 5.49 3.42
C ARG A 20 -2.80 4.86 4.30
N LEU A 21 -1.58 5.36 4.17
CA LEU A 21 -0.43 4.87 4.92
C LEU A 21 -0.40 5.45 6.34
N ARG A 22 -0.11 4.60 7.32
CA ARG A 22 0.02 4.90 8.74
C ARG A 22 1.23 4.15 9.33
N PRO A 23 2.48 4.50 8.91
CA PRO A 23 3.68 3.90 9.46
C PRO A 23 3.68 4.02 10.98
N ARG A 24 3.91 2.88 11.68
CA ARG A 24 3.88 2.86 13.15
C ARG A 24 5.23 3.16 13.77
N ARG A 25 6.32 2.79 13.10
CA ARG A 25 7.66 3.23 13.49
C ARG A 25 7.88 4.59 12.83
N ARG A 26 7.67 5.68 13.55
CA ARG A 26 8.07 7.03 13.12
C ARG A 26 9.58 7.23 13.33
N ALA A 27 10.39 6.29 12.87
CA ALA A 27 11.81 6.26 13.21
C ALA A 27 12.63 7.14 12.26
N ASP A 28 12.21 7.24 10.99
CA ASP A 28 13.00 7.89 9.95
C ASP A 28 12.19 8.94 9.15
N ILE A 29 12.91 9.82 8.44
CA ILE A 29 12.32 10.91 7.62
C ILE A 29 11.32 10.37 6.59
N MET A 30 11.53 9.15 6.09
CA MET A 30 10.62 8.50 5.14
C MET A 30 9.26 8.17 5.77
N ASP A 31 9.22 7.65 7.00
CA ASP A 31 7.95 7.36 7.67
C ASP A 31 7.13 8.64 7.88
N ILE A 32 7.80 9.74 8.23
CA ILE A 32 7.18 11.05 8.38
C ILE A 32 6.63 11.54 7.03
N ALA A 33 7.38 11.37 5.94
CA ALA A 33 6.96 11.79 4.61
C ALA A 33 5.79 10.95 4.04
N LEU A 34 5.67 9.69 4.47
CA LEU A 34 4.66 8.74 4.00
C LEU A 34 3.38 8.74 4.87
N ASP A 35 3.44 9.18 6.14
CA ASP A 35 2.25 9.21 7.02
C ASP A 35 1.11 10.05 6.41
N GLY A 36 -0.06 9.43 6.26
CA GLY A 36 -1.25 10.05 5.70
C GLY A 36 -1.34 10.06 4.17
N LYS A 37 -0.28 9.65 3.44
CA LYS A 37 -0.30 9.53 1.98
C LYS A 37 -1.25 8.44 1.51
N VAL A 38 -1.77 8.62 0.30
CA VAL A 38 -2.59 7.62 -0.40
C VAL A 38 -1.67 6.80 -1.30
N ALA A 39 -1.87 5.50 -1.29
CA ALA A 39 -1.12 4.56 -2.11
C ALA A 39 -2.05 3.50 -2.69
N THR A 40 -1.67 2.98 -3.85
CA THR A 40 -2.34 1.87 -4.53
C THR A 40 -1.64 0.57 -4.14
N ILE A 41 -2.42 -0.47 -3.80
CA ILE A 41 -1.89 -1.81 -3.54
C ILE A 41 -1.49 -2.44 -4.88
N GLU A 42 -0.20 -2.70 -5.08
CA GLU A 42 0.30 -3.42 -6.26
C GLU A 42 0.24 -4.93 -6.05
N ALA A 43 0.58 -5.39 -4.84
CA ALA A 43 0.58 -6.81 -4.49
C ALA A 43 0.33 -7.03 -2.99
N ILE A 44 -0.22 -8.20 -2.68
CA ILE A 44 -0.33 -8.73 -1.33
C ILE A 44 0.68 -9.87 -1.23
N GLU A 45 1.61 -9.74 -0.30
CA GLU A 45 2.67 -10.71 -0.05
C GLU A 45 2.51 -11.31 1.33
N GLN A 46 2.98 -12.55 1.48
CA GLN A 46 3.04 -13.24 2.76
C GLN A 46 4.46 -13.72 2.96
N ASP A 47 5.06 -13.37 4.11
CA ASP A 47 6.40 -13.84 4.47
C ASP A 47 6.38 -15.31 4.96
N PHE A 48 7.55 -15.85 5.26
CA PHE A 48 7.69 -17.24 5.73
C PHE A 48 7.08 -17.49 7.11
N GLU A 49 6.85 -16.44 7.91
CA GLU A 49 6.21 -16.48 9.23
C GLU A 49 4.67 -16.34 9.13
N GLY A 50 4.15 -16.10 7.92
CA GLY A 50 2.73 -15.93 7.64
C GLY A 50 2.23 -14.48 7.76
N ASN A 51 3.12 -13.50 7.97
CA ASN A 51 2.72 -12.09 8.07
C ASN A 51 2.42 -11.51 6.69
N ILE A 52 1.33 -10.73 6.64
CA ILE A 52 0.90 -10.03 5.43
C ILE A 52 1.62 -8.70 5.26
N HIS A 53 2.12 -8.48 4.06
CA HIS A 53 2.74 -7.23 3.62
C HIS A 53 2.05 -6.74 2.35
N PHE A 54 1.66 -5.46 2.34
CA PHE A 54 1.16 -4.78 1.16
C PHE A 54 2.32 -4.09 0.46
N ALA A 55 2.61 -4.49 -0.77
CA ALA A 55 3.46 -3.72 -1.66
C ALA A 55 2.61 -2.60 -2.30
N VAL A 56 2.97 -1.35 -2.05
CA VAL A 56 2.17 -0.19 -2.47
C VAL A 56 3.00 0.83 -3.23
N THR A 57 2.35 1.54 -4.17
CA THR A 57 2.90 2.71 -4.86
C THR A 57 2.17 3.96 -4.39
N VAL A 58 2.89 4.99 -3.96
CA VAL A 58 2.27 6.25 -3.53
C VAL A 58 1.72 6.98 -4.77
N ASP A 59 0.49 7.44 -4.69
CA ASP A 59 -0.21 8.05 -5.83
C ASP A 59 0.43 9.38 -6.25
N ASP A 60 0.95 10.14 -5.30
CA ASP A 60 1.68 11.41 -5.52
C ASP A 60 3.19 11.23 -5.76
N ASP A 61 3.70 9.99 -5.95
CA ASP A 61 5.14 9.78 -6.15
C ASP A 61 5.56 10.39 -7.51
N PRO A 62 6.45 11.41 -7.54
CA PRO A 62 6.96 11.97 -8.80
C PRO A 62 7.69 10.90 -9.65
N GLY A 63 8.17 9.81 -9.05
CA GLY A 63 8.74 8.67 -9.76
C GLY A 63 7.72 7.81 -10.52
N ARG A 64 6.41 7.98 -10.26
CA ARG A 64 5.33 7.24 -10.94
C ARG A 64 5.13 7.68 -12.39
N ASP A 65 5.32 8.97 -12.68
CA ASP A 65 5.08 9.58 -14.00
C ASP A 65 6.31 9.48 -14.94
N LEU A 66 7.48 9.09 -14.42
CA LEU A 66 8.73 8.94 -15.17
C LEU A 66 8.83 7.60 -15.95
N GLY A 67 7.69 6.98 -16.23
CA GLY A 67 7.58 5.73 -16.96
C GLY A 67 8.29 5.78 -18.31
N VAL A 68 9.00 4.69 -18.65
CA VAL A 68 9.82 4.40 -19.83
C VAL A 68 11.33 4.75 -19.72
N ALA A 69 11.75 5.73 -18.91
CA ALA A 69 13.16 6.17 -18.85
C ALA A 69 14.01 5.65 -17.66
N ARG A 70 13.57 4.60 -16.96
CA ARG A 70 14.29 3.88 -15.87
C ARG A 70 14.26 4.49 -14.46
N GLN A 71 13.09 4.67 -13.87
CA GLN A 71 12.96 4.43 -12.42
C GLN A 71 11.77 3.50 -12.17
N ILE A 72 12.02 2.40 -11.49
CA ILE A 72 10.99 1.52 -10.94
C ILE A 72 10.21 2.39 -9.96
N ALA A 73 8.89 2.56 -10.15
CA ALA A 73 8.07 3.26 -9.16
C ALA A 73 8.38 2.72 -7.76
N HIS A 74 8.62 3.59 -6.78
CA HIS A 74 9.05 3.14 -5.47
C HIS A 74 7.92 2.33 -4.82
N ARG A 75 8.17 1.02 -4.70
CA ARG A 75 7.29 0.12 -3.96
C ARG A 75 7.69 0.17 -2.50
N PHE A 76 6.73 0.54 -1.66
CA PHE A 76 6.87 0.52 -0.21
C PHE A 76 6.11 -0.68 0.34
N PHE A 77 6.55 -1.18 1.49
CA PHE A 77 5.97 -2.37 2.12
C PHE A 77 5.39 -1.99 3.48
N PHE A 78 4.11 -2.28 3.69
CA PHE A 78 3.40 -1.97 4.93
C PHE A 78 2.62 -3.18 5.44
N ARG A 79 2.52 -3.33 6.77
CA ARG A 79 1.67 -4.34 7.37
C ARG A 79 0.20 -3.91 7.36
N ALA A 80 -0.71 -4.87 7.54
CA ALA A 80 -2.15 -4.61 7.62
C ALA A 80 -2.56 -3.62 8.71
N ASN A 81 -1.81 -3.52 9.80
CA ASN A 81 -2.08 -2.56 10.88
C ASN A 81 -1.43 -1.18 10.67
N GLU A 82 -0.68 -1.00 9.59
CA GLU A 82 0.00 0.25 9.17
C GLU A 82 -0.66 0.88 7.95
N VAL A 83 -1.82 0.37 7.54
CA VAL A 83 -2.63 0.93 6.45
C VAL A 83 -4.09 1.08 6.89
N GLU A 84 -4.79 2.00 6.24
CA GLU A 84 -6.22 2.23 6.39
C GLU A 84 -6.87 2.21 5.01
N PRO A 85 -8.02 1.54 4.80
CA PRO A 85 -8.72 1.57 3.51
C PRO A 85 -9.05 3.00 3.06
N PHE A 86 -8.75 3.38 1.81
CA PHE A 86 -8.92 4.75 1.30
C PHE A 86 -10.14 4.88 0.37
N SER A 87 -11.33 4.63 0.92
CA SER A 87 -12.64 4.46 0.27
C SER A 87 -12.98 2.99 0.00
N PRO A 88 -14.25 2.60 0.14
CA PRO A 88 -14.72 1.34 -0.42
C PRO A 88 -14.59 1.39 -1.96
N PRO A 89 -14.47 0.24 -2.64
CA PRO A 89 -14.53 0.21 -4.09
C PRO A 89 -15.76 0.98 -4.55
N ALA A 90 -15.59 1.86 -5.55
CA ALA A 90 -16.72 2.49 -6.21
C ALA A 90 -17.72 1.39 -6.59
N GLU A 91 -18.94 1.49 -6.08
CA GLU A 91 -20.03 0.69 -6.61
C GLU A 91 -20.13 1.04 -8.10
N ASN A 92 -19.88 0.05 -8.96
CA ASN A 92 -20.00 0.21 -10.40
C ASN A 92 -21.44 0.64 -10.72
N GLY A 93 -21.60 1.83 -11.28
CA GLY A 93 -22.76 2.16 -12.11
C GLY A 93 -22.61 1.56 -13.50
#